data_AF-A0A059FEV3-F1
#
_entry.id   AF-A0A059FEV3-F1
#
_cell.length_a   1.000
_cell.length_b   1.000
_cell.length_c   1.000
_cell.angle_alpha   90.00
_cell.angle_beta   90.00
_cell.angle_gamma   90.00
#
_symmetry.space_group_name_H-M   'P 1'
#
loop_
_entity.id
_entity.type
_entity.pdbx_description
1 polymer ?
#
loop_
_entity_poly.entity_id
_entity_poly.type
_entity_poly.pdbx_seq_one_letter_code
_entity_poly.pdbx_strand_id
1 'polypeptide(L)'
;MTEFTHFTLLADGEVFAPNAEFETECGRYIMAMKVWATDAEEAADMIVAIGERLGFRPDGELQVFMTEPDEPADNEPFGYDIQFTSYSEDEENEAGEEERPRWIH
;
A
#
# COMPACT_ATOMS: atom_id res chain seq x y z
N MET A 1 18.60 21.46 7.33
CA MET A 1 17.33 20.74 7.57
C MET A 1 17.37 19.59 6.58
N THR A 2 17.31 18.35 7.03
CA THR A 2 17.08 17.24 6.11
C THR A 2 15.64 17.39 5.64
N GLU A 3 15.47 17.84 4.39
CA GLU A 3 14.15 18.10 3.80
C GLU A 3 13.55 16.77 3.38
N PHE A 4 13.05 16.00 4.35
CA PHE A 4 12.26 14.83 4.03
C PHE A 4 10.90 15.27 3.49
N THR A 5 10.46 14.60 2.43
CA THR A 5 9.13 14.72 1.85
C THR A 5 8.28 13.56 2.34
N HIS A 6 7.02 13.85 2.65
CA HIS A 6 6.07 12.83 3.05
C HIS A 6 5.40 12.21 1.82
N PHE A 7 5.38 10.88 1.77
CA PHE A 7 4.75 10.13 0.71
C PHE A 7 3.76 9.10 1.27
N THR A 8 2.74 8.81 0.47
CA THR A 8 1.90 7.63 0.62
C THR A 8 2.19 6.69 -0.55
N LEU A 9 2.41 5.43 -0.23
CA LEU A 9 2.79 4.37 -1.16
C LEU A 9 1.68 3.32 -1.19
N LEU A 10 1.35 2.85 -2.39
CA LEU A 10 0.50 1.68 -2.62
C LEU A 10 1.27 0.73 -3.53
N ALA A 11 1.59 -0.46 -3.02
CA ALA A 11 2.24 -1.50 -3.80
C ALA A 11 1.31 -2.70 -3.97
N ASP A 12 1.17 -3.13 -5.22
CA ASP A 12 0.58 -4.42 -5.54
C ASP A 12 1.63 -5.54 -5.47
N GLY A 13 1.25 -6.67 -4.87
CA GLY A 13 2.17 -7.78 -4.67
C GLY A 13 1.55 -9.03 -4.06
N GLU A 14 2.44 -9.93 -3.66
CA GLU A 14 2.10 -11.21 -3.05
C GLU A 14 2.65 -11.30 -1.63
N VAL A 15 1.81 -11.73 -0.69
CA VAL A 15 2.28 -12.21 0.62
C VAL A 15 2.78 -13.64 0.45
N PHE A 16 4.09 -13.84 0.60
CA PHE A 16 4.74 -15.15 0.52
C PHE A 16 4.92 -15.80 1.91
N ALA A 17 4.85 -15.02 2.99
CA ALA A 17 4.92 -15.50 4.37
C ALA A 17 3.86 -14.79 5.22
N PRO A 18 2.94 -15.53 5.89
CA PRO A 18 1.92 -14.95 6.74
C PRO A 18 2.52 -14.11 7.87
N ASN A 19 1.87 -12.99 8.18
CA ASN A 19 2.27 -12.09 9.26
C ASN A 19 1.10 -11.89 10.24
N ALA A 20 1.26 -12.40 11.46
CA ALA A 20 0.22 -12.36 12.48
C ALA A 20 -0.07 -10.94 13.00
N GLU A 21 0.89 -10.00 12.92
CA GLU A 21 0.68 -8.62 13.35
C GLU A 21 -0.25 -7.85 12.40
N PHE A 22 -0.27 -8.24 11.13
CA PHE A 22 -1.08 -7.65 10.07
C PHE A 22 -2.21 -8.58 9.58
N GLU A 23 -2.41 -9.70 10.27
CA GLU A 23 -3.44 -10.70 9.97
C GLU A 23 -3.40 -11.17 8.49
N THR A 24 -2.20 -11.25 7.89
CA THR A 24 -2.04 -11.63 6.48
C THR A 24 -1.95 -13.14 6.28
N GLU A 25 -2.51 -13.62 5.17
CA GLU A 25 -2.36 -14.99 4.66
C GLU A 25 -1.62 -14.97 3.33
N CYS A 26 -1.13 -16.13 2.85
CA CYS A 26 -0.49 -16.18 1.53
C CYS A 26 -1.50 -15.85 0.41
N GLY A 27 -1.16 -14.90 -0.48
CA GLY A 27 -2.04 -14.50 -1.58
C GLY A 27 -1.77 -13.09 -2.11
N ARG A 28 -2.69 -12.58 -2.94
CA ARG A 28 -2.63 -11.24 -3.54
C ARG A 28 -3.08 -10.16 -2.55
N TYR A 29 -2.28 -9.12 -2.42
CA TYR A 29 -2.53 -8.01 -1.51
C TYR A 29 -2.07 -6.69 -2.13
N ILE A 30 -2.77 -5.62 -1.77
CA ILE A 30 -2.24 -4.26 -1.84
C ILE A 30 -1.66 -3.92 -0.47
N MET A 31 -0.39 -3.53 -0.44
CA MET A 31 0.26 -2.96 0.73
C MET A 31 0.23 -1.43 0.63
N ALA A 32 -0.31 -0.77 1.65
CA ALA A 32 -0.27 0.67 1.80
C ALA A 32 0.67 1.06 2.93
N MET A 33 1.43 2.14 2.77
CA MET A 33 2.21 2.73 3.86
C MET A 33 2.49 4.21 3.62
N LYS A 34 2.76 4.93 4.71
CA LYS A 34 3.25 6.31 4.67
C LYS A 34 4.74 6.33 4.99
N VAL A 35 5.50 7.18 4.31
CA VAL A 35 6.95 7.33 4.53
C VAL A 35 7.39 8.77 4.53
N TRP A 36 8.44 9.04 5.30
CA TRP A 36 9.28 10.21 5.11
C TRP A 36 10.55 9.79 4.38
N ALA A 37 10.79 10.35 3.19
CA ALA A 37 11.92 10.03 2.33
C ALA A 37 12.47 11.30 1.64
N THR A 38 13.70 11.27 1.16
CA THR A 38 14.32 12.40 0.43
C THR A 38 13.67 12.61 -0.93
N ASP A 39 13.21 11.53 -1.55
CA ASP A 39 12.58 11.51 -2.87
C ASP A 39 11.74 10.24 -3.06
N ALA A 40 11.09 10.15 -4.22
CA ALA A 40 10.21 9.04 -4.56
C ALA A 40 10.98 7.72 -4.82
N GLU A 41 12.26 7.77 -5.21
CA GLU A 41 13.07 6.55 -5.40
C GLU A 41 13.40 5.93 -4.04
N GLU A 42 13.83 6.75 -3.07
CA GLU A 42 14.03 6.26 -1.70
C GLU A 42 12.73 5.73 -1.09
N ALA A 43 11.60 6.42 -1.33
CA ALA A 43 10.29 5.94 -0.90
C ALA A 43 9.95 4.55 -1.50
N ALA A 44 10.23 4.33 -2.78
CA ALA A 44 10.02 3.04 -3.44
C ALA A 44 10.93 1.94 -2.86
N ASP A 45 12.19 2.25 -2.59
CA ASP A 45 13.11 1.30 -1.96
C ASP A 45 12.65 0.92 -0.54
N MET A 46 12.06 1.87 0.20
CA MET A 46 11.54 1.62 1.54
C MET A 46 10.38 0.62 1.55
N ILE A 47 9.39 0.74 0.66
CA ILE A 47 8.26 -0.20 0.63
C ILE A 47 8.70 -1.61 0.23
N VAL A 48 9.71 -1.74 -0.64
CA VAL A 48 10.31 -3.04 -0.97
C VAL A 48 11.00 -3.63 0.26
N ALA A 49 11.89 -2.88 0.90
CA ALA A 49 12.66 -3.36 2.04
C ALA A 49 11.80 -3.68 3.27
N ILE A 50 10.73 -2.91 3.51
CA ILE A 50 9.78 -3.15 4.59
C ILE A 50 8.85 -4.30 4.23
N GLY A 51 8.32 -4.33 3.00
CA GLY A 51 7.49 -5.43 2.50
C GLY A 51 8.18 -6.78 2.67
N GLU A 52 9.44 -6.91 2.24
CA GLU A 52 10.18 -8.17 2.36
C GLU A 52 10.31 -8.66 3.81
N ARG A 53 10.51 -7.74 4.76
CA ARG A 53 10.56 -8.06 6.20
C ARG A 53 9.21 -8.51 6.75
N LEU A 54 8.12 -8.01 6.16
CA LEU A 54 6.75 -8.33 6.54
C LEU A 54 6.19 -9.57 5.81
N GLY A 55 6.98 -10.22 4.97
CA GLY A 55 6.54 -11.40 4.20
C GLY A 55 5.78 -11.05 2.92
N PHE A 56 5.90 -9.81 2.45
CA PHE A 56 5.29 -9.31 1.22
C PHE A 56 6.34 -9.03 0.15
N ARG A 57 6.02 -9.33 -1.11
CA ARG A 57 6.88 -9.00 -2.25
C ARG A 57 6.07 -8.17 -3.25
N PRO A 58 6.43 -6.88 -3.43
CA PRO A 58 5.91 -6.10 -4.55
C PRO A 58 6.31 -6.76 -5.87
N ASP A 59 5.35 -7.04 -6.72
CA ASP A 59 5.57 -7.60 -8.06
C ASP A 59 4.68 -6.98 -9.15
N GLY A 60 3.77 -6.07 -8.76
CA GLY A 60 2.87 -5.35 -9.63
C GLY A 60 3.17 -3.85 -9.69
N GLU A 61 2.11 -3.06 -9.77
CA GLU A 61 2.20 -1.60 -9.81
C GLU A 61 2.59 -1.00 -8.45
N LEU A 62 3.46 0.00 -8.48
CA LEU A 62 3.76 0.87 -7.35
C LEU A 62 3.26 2.28 -7.66
N GLN A 63 2.36 2.79 -6.83
CA GLN A 63 1.88 4.16 -6.89
C GLN A 63 2.48 4.98 -5.74
N VAL A 64 3.03 6.14 -6.08
CA VAL A 64 3.69 7.05 -5.14
C VAL A 64 2.99 8.40 -5.16
N PHE A 65 2.48 8.83 -4.01
CA PHE A 65 1.78 10.10 -3.85
C PHE A 65 2.52 10.98 -2.86
N MET A 66 2.72 12.26 -3.19
CA MET A 66 3.09 13.26 -2.19
C MET A 66 1.83 13.66 -1.42
N THR A 67 1.82 13.46 -0.10
CA THR A 67 0.64 13.69 0.74
C THR A 67 1.00 14.51 1.97
N GLU A 68 0.01 15.18 2.56
CA GLU A 68 0.19 15.82 3.86
C GLU A 68 0.44 14.75 4.94
N PRO A 69 1.42 14.95 5.84
CA PRO A 69 1.72 13.99 6.88
C PRO A 69 0.70 14.04 8.03
N ASP A 70 0.40 12.86 8.58
CA ASP A 70 -0.31 12.77 9.87
C ASP A 70 0.65 12.81 11.06
N GLU A 71 1.86 12.26 10.87
CA GLU A 71 2.94 12.26 11.86
C GLU A 71 4.15 13.09 11.40
N PRO A 72 4.77 13.91 12.29
CA PRO A 72 5.90 14.75 11.90
C PRO A 72 7.12 13.92 11.49
N ALA A 73 7.96 14.47 10.61
CA ALA A 73 9.24 13.87 10.27
C ALA A 73 10.13 13.76 11.52
N ASP A 74 10.73 12.60 11.75
CA ASP A 74 11.82 12.47 12.71
C ASP A 74 13.16 12.82 12.03
N ASN A 75 14.28 12.56 12.71
CA ASN A 75 15.62 12.84 12.22
C ASN A 75 16.10 11.81 11.16
N GLU A 76 15.34 10.74 10.95
CA GLU A 76 15.64 9.62 10.04
C GLU A 76 14.40 9.26 9.21
N PRO A 77 14.57 8.72 7.99
CA PRO A 77 13.46 8.24 7.18
C PRO A 77 12.73 7.09 7.89
N PHE A 78 11.41 7.19 7.99
CA PHE A 78 10.59 6.20 8.68
C PHE A 78 9.31 5.91 7.90
N GLY A 79 8.86 4.65 7.98
CA GLY A 79 7.57 4.20 7.45
C GLY A 79 6.58 3.93 8.57
N TYR A 80 5.31 4.29 8.37
CA TYR A 80 4.24 4.13 9.34
C TYR A 80 2.88 3.90 8.64
N ASP A 81 1.84 3.65 9.43
CA ASP A 81 0.47 3.40 8.94
C ASP A 81 0.41 2.30 7.87
N ILE A 82 1.08 1.18 8.16
CA ILE A 82 1.17 0.04 7.25
C ILE A 82 -0.16 -0.72 7.27
N GLN A 83 -0.73 -0.96 6.11
CA GLN A 83 -1.99 -1.68 5.94
C GLN A 83 -1.89 -2.68 4.79
N PHE A 84 -2.61 -3.80 4.93
CA PHE A 84 -2.70 -4.85 3.92
C PHE A 84 -4.16 -5.07 3.55
N THR A 85 -4.46 -5.04 2.26
CA THR A 85 -5.79 -5.30 1.71
C THR A 85 -5.72 -6.49 0.76
N SER A 86 -6.31 -7.63 1.15
CA SER A 86 -6.42 -8.80 0.27
C SER A 86 -7.42 -8.55 -0.84
N TYR A 87 -7.20 -9.11 -2.02
CA TYR A 87 -8.17 -9.12 -3.09
C TYR A 87 -8.09 -10.43 -3.87
N SER A 88 -9.20 -10.83 -4.49
CA SER A 88 -9.25 -11.96 -5.41
C SER A 88 -9.12 -11.47 -6.85
N GLU A 89 -8.47 -12.24 -7.73
CA GLU A 89 -8.39 -11.90 -9.17
C GLU A 89 -9.79 -11.77 -9.82
N ASP A 90 -10.84 -12.36 -9.22
CA ASP A 90 -12.22 -12.25 -9.67
C ASP A 90 -12.88 -10.88 -9.36
N GLU A 91 -12.32 -10.05 -8.48
CA GLU A 91 -12.93 -8.78 -8.06
C GLU A 91 -12.74 -7.64 -9.08
N GLU A 92 -11.86 -7.80 -10.08
CA GLU A 92 -11.64 -6.79 -11.13
C GLU A 92 -12.83 -6.61 -12.09
N ASN A 93 -13.90 -7.40 -11.96
CA ASN A 93 -15.03 -7.42 -12.90
C ASN A 93 -16.37 -6.90 -12.32
N GLU A 94 -16.44 -6.51 -11.05
CA GLU A 94 -17.71 -6.04 -10.42
C GLU A 94 -17.82 -4.50 -10.27
N ALA A 95 -16.94 -3.74 -10.92
CA ALA A 95 -17.13 -2.30 -11.07
C ALA A 95 -18.16 -1.98 -12.17
N GLY A 96 -19.45 -2.26 -11.93
CA GLY A 96 -20.52 -1.72 -12.76
C GLY A 96 -21.84 -2.47 -12.87
N GLU A 97 -22.52 -2.80 -11.76
CA GLU A 97 -23.97 -2.99 -11.78
C GLU A 97 -24.65 -2.14 -10.70
N GLU A 98 -24.69 -0.82 -10.93
CA GLU A 98 -25.69 0.02 -10.28
C GLU A 98 -27.09 -0.51 -10.64
N GLU A 99 -27.78 -1.06 -9.64
CA GLU A 99 -29.15 -1.55 -9.73
C GLU A 99 -30.06 -0.49 -10.39
N ARG A 100 -30.35 -0.64 -11.69
CA ARG A 100 -31.30 0.24 -12.39
C ARG A 100 -32.67 0.01 -11.75
N PRO A 101 -33.30 1.02 -11.10
CA PRO A 101 -34.59 0.80 -10.47
C PRO A 101 -35.63 0.43 -11.55
N ARG A 102 -36.27 -0.72 -11.34
CA ARG A 102 -37.33 -1.23 -12.21
C ARG A 102 -38.57 -0.35 -12.10
N TRP A 103 -38.72 0.64 -12.97
CA TRP A 103 -39.98 1.36 -13.13
C TRP A 103 -41.01 0.40 -13.76
N ILE A 104 -41.94 -0.08 -12.92
CA ILE A 104 -43.10 -0.86 -13.31
C ILE A 104 -43.98 0.06 -14.18
N HIS A 105 -44.29 -0.38 -15.41
CA HIS A 105 -45.31 0.22 -16.28
C HIS A 105 -46.68 -0.34 -15.95
#